data_AF-A0A1S3BLG3-F1
#
_entry.id   AF-A0A1S3BLG3-F1
#
_cell.length_a   1.000
_cell.length_b   1.000
_cell.length_c   1.000
_cell.angle_alpha   90.00
_cell.angle_beta   90.00
_cell.angle_gamma   90.00
#
_symmetry.space_group_name_H-M   'P 1'
#
loop_
_entity.id
_entity.type
_entity.pdbx_description
1 polymer ?
#
loop_
_entity_poly.entity_id
_entity_poly.type
_entity_poly.pdbx_seq_one_letter_code
_entity_poly.pdbx_strand_id
1 'polypeptide(L)'
;MDTEFPSFLRSTPRGAPEEHLYQDLKFNLNHLKILQLGLTLMDENEHVGLSWVFTFFDFDEQTDFSSPTSIQYLKNNKGTMPKSMMEFAIVTQRHLGTVNDLKHMIHNCERLMNGELGLKRLAELLNVNDTIFNGGSDSLLIALVYAKIYEEDAQVFVGDY
;
A
#
# COMPACT_ATOMS: atom_id res chain seq x y z
N MET A 1 3.43 -2.42 -3.37
CA MET A 1 3.13 -3.10 -2.07
C MET A 1 1.63 -3.07 -1.87
N ASP A 2 1.07 -4.08 -1.23
CA ASP A 2 -0.33 -4.15 -0.83
C ASP A 2 -0.50 -4.94 0.49
N THR A 3 -1.59 -4.72 1.23
CA THR A 3 -1.86 -5.42 2.50
C THR A 3 -3.33 -5.79 2.64
N GLU A 4 -3.58 -7.00 3.15
CA GLU A 4 -4.93 -7.47 3.53
C GLU A 4 -5.11 -7.46 5.06
N PHE A 5 -6.28 -7.03 5.51
CA PHE A 5 -6.65 -6.96 6.93
C PHE A 5 -8.17 -7.19 7.10
N PRO A 6 -8.68 -7.52 8.30
CA PRO A 6 -10.06 -7.95 8.48
C PRO A 6 -11.05 -6.78 8.49
N SER A 7 -11.14 -6.06 7.38
CA SER A 7 -11.99 -4.89 7.14
C SER A 7 -11.78 -3.75 8.16
N PHE A 8 -12.58 -2.68 8.05
CA PHE A 8 -12.50 -1.52 8.93
C PHE A 8 -13.45 -1.65 10.13
N LEU A 9 -12.97 -1.30 11.33
CA LEU A 9 -13.80 -1.13 12.53
C LEU A 9 -14.48 0.25 12.55
N ARG A 10 -13.80 1.25 11.98
CA ARG A 10 -14.33 2.60 11.75
C ARG A 10 -14.18 2.98 10.29
N SER A 11 -15.27 3.43 9.68
CA SER A 11 -15.28 3.95 8.32
C SER A 11 -15.39 5.46 8.32
N THR A 12 -14.55 6.12 7.53
CA THR A 12 -14.58 7.57 7.39
C THR A 12 -15.60 7.99 6.32
N PRO A 13 -16.52 8.92 6.62
CA PRO A 13 -17.44 9.47 5.63
C PRO A 13 -16.72 10.15 4.47
N ARG A 14 -17.30 10.05 3.26
CA ARG A 14 -16.78 10.78 2.08
C ARG A 14 -16.84 12.30 2.36
N GLY A 15 -15.73 12.99 2.12
CA GLY A 15 -15.60 14.43 2.37
C GLY A 15 -15.31 14.82 3.82
N ALA A 16 -15.02 13.86 4.71
CA ALA A 16 -14.58 14.18 6.05
C ALA A 16 -13.24 14.94 6.06
N PRO A 17 -13.00 15.82 7.06
CA PRO A 17 -11.71 16.48 7.23
C PRO A 17 -10.56 15.48 7.39
N GLU A 18 -9.36 15.85 6.94
CA GLU A 18 -8.14 15.02 7.02
C GLU A 18 -7.85 14.54 8.45
N GLU A 19 -8.10 15.38 9.45
CA GLU A 19 -7.90 15.01 10.85
C GLU A 19 -8.77 13.82 11.26
N HIS A 20 -10.04 13.81 10.83
CA HIS A 20 -10.97 12.72 11.11
C HIS A 20 -10.55 11.45 10.37
N LEU A 21 -10.16 11.58 9.09
CA LEU A 21 -9.61 10.48 8.30
C LEU A 21 -8.42 9.83 9.01
N TYR A 22 -7.48 10.63 9.50
CA TYR A 22 -6.30 10.13 10.20
C TYR A 22 -6.66 9.47 11.54
N GLN A 23 -7.60 10.05 12.30
CA GLN A 23 -8.07 9.47 13.56
C GLN A 23 -8.68 8.08 13.38
N ASP A 24 -9.53 7.90 12.36
CA ASP A 24 -10.11 6.60 12.04
C ASP A 24 -9.07 5.61 11.54
N LEU A 25 -8.16 6.04 10.64
CA LEU A 25 -7.05 5.22 10.17
C LEU A 25 -6.19 4.74 11.35
N LYS A 26 -5.78 5.65 12.23
CA LYS A 26 -5.01 5.35 13.43
C LYS A 26 -5.75 4.41 14.37
N PHE A 27 -7.07 4.59 14.54
CA PHE A 27 -7.87 3.68 15.35
C PHE A 27 -7.86 2.28 14.76
N ASN A 28 -8.13 2.13 13.46
CA ASN A 28 -8.12 0.83 12.79
C ASN A 28 -6.75 0.15 12.89
N LEU A 29 -5.65 0.87 12.59
CA LEU A 29 -4.29 0.32 12.64
C LEU A 29 -3.86 -0.14 14.04
N ASN A 30 -4.34 0.50 15.10
CA ASN A 30 -4.03 0.09 16.48
C ASN A 30 -4.79 -1.16 16.94
N HIS A 31 -5.87 -1.55 16.27
CA HIS A 31 -6.77 -2.63 16.73
C HIS A 31 -6.88 -3.79 15.74
N LEU A 32 -6.38 -3.64 14.52
CA LEU A 32 -6.41 -4.65 13.48
C LEU A 32 -5.02 -5.27 13.29
N LYS A 33 -5.03 -6.53 12.86
CA LYS A 33 -3.82 -7.27 12.50
C LYS A 33 -3.75 -7.42 10.99
N ILE A 34 -2.55 -7.28 10.44
CA ILE A 34 -2.28 -7.58 9.03
C ILE A 34 -2.42 -9.08 8.84
N LEU A 35 -3.17 -9.49 7.81
CA LEU A 35 -3.34 -10.89 7.41
C LEU A 35 -2.36 -11.26 6.31
N GLN A 36 -2.19 -10.38 5.33
CA GLN A 36 -1.25 -10.60 4.23
C GLN A 36 -0.49 -9.33 3.87
N LEU A 37 0.74 -9.49 3.41
CA LEU A 37 1.57 -8.44 2.81
C LEU A 37 2.03 -8.91 1.42
N GLY A 38 1.65 -8.16 0.40
CA GLY A 38 2.11 -8.30 -0.97
C GLY A 38 3.30 -7.39 -1.27
N LEU A 39 4.41 -7.98 -1.71
CA LEU A 39 5.60 -7.25 -2.17
C LEU A 39 5.97 -7.69 -3.58
N THR A 40 6.12 -6.71 -4.46
CA THR A 40 6.63 -6.88 -5.82
C THR A 40 7.81 -5.95 -6.01
N LEU A 41 8.90 -6.48 -6.55
CA LEU A 41 10.10 -5.73 -6.87
C LEU A 41 10.11 -5.34 -8.34
N MET A 42 10.66 -4.18 -8.61
CA MET A 42 10.83 -3.59 -9.93
C MET A 42 12.24 -3.00 -10.00
N ASP A 43 12.89 -3.09 -11.16
CA ASP A 43 14.19 -2.45 -11.39
C ASP A 43 14.05 -0.97 -11.77
N GLU A 44 15.19 -0.32 -12.05
CA GLU A 44 15.26 1.09 -12.44
C GLU A 44 14.76 1.40 -13.86
N ASN A 45 14.45 0.38 -14.67
CA ASN A 45 13.90 0.51 -16.01
C ASN A 45 12.44 0.02 -16.04
N GLU A 46 11.78 0.06 -14.88
CA GLU A 46 10.39 -0.34 -14.69
C GLU A 46 10.09 -1.81 -15.04
N HIS A 47 11.10 -2.67 -15.12
CA HIS A 47 10.88 -4.10 -15.31
C HIS A 47 10.43 -4.74 -14.01
N VAL A 48 9.21 -5.26 -14.01
CA VAL A 48 8.65 -6.01 -12.89
C VAL A 48 9.36 -7.36 -12.74
N GLY A 49 9.93 -7.58 -11.57
CA GLY A 49 10.64 -8.80 -11.22
C GLY A 49 9.80 -9.73 -10.31
N LEU A 50 10.37 -10.07 -9.16
CA LEU A 50 9.81 -11.06 -8.25
C LEU A 50 8.64 -10.50 -7.44
N SER A 51 7.65 -11.35 -7.16
CA SER A 51 6.48 -11.04 -6.33
C SER A 51 6.27 -12.09 -5.25
N TRP A 52 6.00 -11.65 -4.04
CA TRP A 52 5.71 -12.49 -2.88
C TRP A 52 4.44 -12.05 -2.16
N VAL A 53 3.75 -13.04 -1.59
CA VAL A 53 2.68 -12.83 -0.63
C VAL A 53 3.09 -13.50 0.67
N PHE A 54 3.21 -12.69 1.72
CA PHE A 54 3.46 -13.15 3.06
C PHE A 54 2.12 -13.25 3.78
N THR A 55 1.70 -14.46 4.15
CA THR A 55 0.52 -14.67 5.01
C THR A 55 0.97 -14.76 6.46
N PHE A 56 0.39 -13.93 7.32
CA PHE A 56 0.71 -13.89 8.74
C PHE A 56 -0.28 -14.74 9.53
N PHE A 57 0.26 -15.44 10.53
CA PHE A 57 -0.52 -16.08 11.58
C PHE A 57 -0.32 -15.31 12.87
N ASP A 58 -1.31 -15.42 13.76
CA ASP A 58 -1.17 -14.84 15.09
C ASP A 58 0.01 -15.46 15.82
N PHE A 59 0.85 -14.60 16.38
CA PHE A 59 1.96 -15.01 17.22
C PHE A 59 1.48 -15.08 18.68
N ASP A 60 1.65 -16.23 19.32
CA ASP A 60 1.42 -16.43 20.75
C ASP A 60 2.75 -16.73 21.44
N GLU A 61 3.18 -15.80 22.30
CA GLU A 61 4.41 -15.92 23.08
C GLU A 61 4.47 -17.18 23.95
N GLN A 62 3.32 -17.72 24.35
CA GLN A 62 3.24 -18.92 25.20
C GLN A 62 3.47 -20.21 24.40
N THR A 63 3.14 -20.23 23.11
CA THR A 63 3.14 -21.46 22.30
C THR A 63 4.17 -21.46 21.18
N ASP A 64 4.54 -20.29 20.67
CA ASP A 64 5.42 -20.17 19.50
C ASP A 64 6.89 -20.06 19.91
N PHE A 65 7.75 -20.70 19.10
CA PHE A 65 9.19 -20.61 19.29
C PHE A 65 9.68 -19.17 19.10
N SER A 66 10.33 -18.64 20.13
CA SER A 66 10.86 -17.28 20.09
C SER A 66 12.10 -17.13 20.97
N SER A 67 12.91 -16.11 20.66
CA SER A 67 14.02 -15.71 21.53
C SER A 67 13.50 -14.75 22.60
N PRO A 68 13.74 -15.00 23.90
CA PRO A 68 13.34 -14.09 24.97
C PRO A 68 13.87 -12.66 24.78
N THR A 69 15.09 -12.52 24.24
CA THR A 69 15.70 -11.21 23.97
C THR A 69 14.98 -10.46 22.84
N SER A 70 14.55 -11.17 21.80
CA SER A 70 13.78 -10.58 20.69
C SER A 70 12.38 -10.15 21.16
N ILE A 71 11.72 -10.97 21.97
CA ILE A 71 10.41 -10.60 22.54
C ILE A 71 10.53 -9.39 23.46
N GLN A 72 11.54 -9.34 24.31
CA GLN A 72 11.79 -8.18 25.16
C GLN A 72 12.07 -6.92 24.32
N TYR A 73 12.87 -7.05 23.26
CA TYR A 73 13.14 -5.96 22.32
C TYR A 73 11.84 -5.46 21.68
N LEU A 74 10.99 -6.35 21.16
CA LEU A 74 9.72 -5.97 20.54
C LEU A 74 8.75 -5.33 21.53
N LYS A 75 8.71 -5.81 22.78
CA LYS A 75 7.91 -5.21 23.86
C LYS A 75 8.39 -3.79 24.21
N ASN A 76 9.71 -3.60 24.28
CA ASN A 76 10.30 -2.30 24.58
C ASN A 76 10.21 -1.31 23.41
N ASN A 77 10.19 -1.81 22.18
CA ASN A 77 10.15 -1.01 20.95
C ASN A 77 8.79 -1.07 20.26
N LYS A 78 7.69 -1.24 21.02
CA LYS A 78 6.35 -1.00 20.47
C LYS A 78 6.25 0.46 20.09
N GLY A 79 6.42 0.75 18.79
CA GLY A 79 6.26 2.08 18.23
C GLY A 79 4.84 2.58 18.48
N THR A 80 4.71 3.87 18.75
CA THR A 80 3.41 4.54 18.80
C THR A 80 3.09 5.11 17.43
N MET A 81 1.85 4.93 16.98
CA MET A 81 1.36 5.62 15.78
C MET A 81 1.49 7.16 15.95
N PRO A 82 1.98 7.88 14.92
CA PRO A 82 2.09 9.34 14.93
C PRO A 82 0.79 10.06 15.32
N LYS A 83 0.88 11.33 15.73
CA LYS A 83 -0.27 12.09 16.26
C LYS A 83 -1.12 12.74 15.16
N SER A 84 -0.54 12.97 13.99
CA SER A 84 -1.21 13.60 12.84
C SER A 84 -0.78 12.96 11.52
N MET A 85 -1.55 13.22 10.46
CA MET A 85 -1.22 12.79 9.10
C MET A 85 0.14 13.35 8.64
N MET A 86 0.43 14.62 8.97
CA MET A 86 1.72 15.25 8.67
C MET A 86 2.89 14.51 9.34
N GLU A 87 2.77 14.19 10.63
CA GLU A 87 3.82 13.45 11.34
C GLU A 87 3.99 12.04 10.77
N PHE A 88 2.88 11.40 10.40
CA PHE A 88 2.90 10.11 9.71
C PHE A 88 3.64 10.18 8.38
N ALA A 89 3.34 11.17 7.53
CA ALA A 89 4.02 11.34 6.25
C ALA A 89 5.54 11.54 6.43
N ILE A 90 5.95 12.38 7.40
CA ILE A 90 7.37 12.62 7.70
C ILE A 90 8.07 11.34 8.17
N VAL A 91 7.45 10.59 9.08
CA VAL A 91 8.01 9.33 9.57
C VAL A 91 8.10 8.30 8.44
N THR A 92 7.06 8.17 7.62
CA THR A 92 7.04 7.25 6.48
C THR A 92 8.13 7.58 5.47
N GLN A 93 8.28 8.84 5.08
CA GLN A 93 9.33 9.28 4.14
C GLN A 93 10.73 8.97 4.68
N ARG A 94 10.97 9.14 5.99
CA ARG A 94 12.26 8.82 6.61
C ARG A 94 12.59 7.33 6.58
N HIS A 95 11.58 6.45 6.69
CA HIS A 95 11.80 4.99 6.77
C HIS A 95 11.73 4.30 5.40
N LEU A 96 10.85 4.76 4.50
CA LEU A 96 10.59 4.14 3.20
C LEU A 96 11.23 4.89 2.03
N GLY A 97 11.74 6.11 2.25
CA GLY A 97 12.25 6.97 1.18
C GLY A 97 11.11 7.57 0.35
N THR A 98 11.29 7.56 -0.97
CA THR A 98 10.27 8.05 -1.92
C THR A 98 9.15 7.03 -2.05
N VAL A 99 7.92 7.46 -1.80
CA VAL A 99 6.71 6.63 -1.93
C VAL A 99 5.81 7.27 -2.97
N ASN A 100 5.51 6.51 -4.03
CA ASN A 100 4.55 6.90 -5.05
C ASN A 100 3.22 6.19 -4.78
N ASP A 101 2.16 6.99 -4.61
CA ASP A 101 0.80 6.47 -4.53
C ASP A 101 0.20 6.45 -5.96
N LEU A 102 -0.03 5.25 -6.47
CA LEU A 102 -0.56 5.05 -7.82
C LEU A 102 -1.90 5.77 -8.02
N LYS A 103 -2.77 5.77 -7.01
CA LYS A 103 -4.08 6.43 -7.08
C LYS A 103 -3.94 7.94 -7.12
N HIS A 104 -3.00 8.49 -6.37
CA HIS A 104 -2.69 9.92 -6.43
C HIS A 104 -2.09 10.31 -7.79
N MET A 105 -1.15 9.51 -8.32
CA MET A 105 -0.52 9.80 -9.62
C MET A 105 -1.53 9.93 -10.76
N ILE A 106 -2.57 9.10 -10.75
CA ILE A 106 -3.61 9.12 -11.80
C ILE A 106 -4.74 10.10 -11.53
N HIS A 107 -4.73 10.82 -10.40
CA HIS A 107 -5.85 11.68 -10.00
C HIS A 107 -6.07 12.84 -10.98
N ASN A 108 -5.01 13.35 -11.61
CA ASN A 108 -5.09 14.44 -12.58
C ASN A 108 -5.20 13.96 -14.04
N CYS A 109 -5.30 12.64 -14.27
CA CYS A 109 -5.55 12.10 -15.58
C CYS A 109 -7.05 12.14 -15.90
N GLU A 110 -7.51 13.12 -16.70
CA GLU A 110 -8.92 13.18 -17.14
C GLU A 110 -9.37 11.87 -17.82
N ARG A 111 -8.46 11.22 -18.57
CA ARG A 111 -8.70 9.93 -19.23
C ARG A 111 -8.86 8.75 -18.26
N LEU A 112 -8.43 8.89 -17.01
CA LEU A 112 -8.53 7.87 -15.95
C LEU A 112 -9.55 8.25 -14.87
N MET A 113 -10.58 9.02 -15.25
CA MET A 113 -11.71 9.42 -14.39
C MET A 113 -11.28 10.00 -13.04
N ASN A 114 -10.26 10.84 -13.06
CA ASN A 114 -9.73 11.53 -11.89
C ASN A 114 -9.37 10.58 -10.71
N GLY A 115 -8.89 9.36 -11.00
CA GLY A 115 -8.50 8.38 -9.98
C GLY A 115 -9.65 7.69 -9.25
N GLU A 116 -10.90 7.79 -9.75
CA GLU A 116 -12.04 7.03 -9.23
C GLU A 116 -12.06 5.57 -9.71
N LEU A 117 -11.21 5.23 -10.67
CA LEU A 117 -11.08 3.87 -11.19
C LEU A 117 -10.45 2.93 -10.15
N GLY A 118 -11.08 1.77 -9.94
CA GLY A 118 -10.46 0.68 -9.20
C GLY A 118 -9.28 0.09 -9.99
N LEU A 119 -8.31 -0.48 -9.27
CA LEU A 119 -7.06 -1.01 -9.83
C LEU A 119 -7.26 -1.98 -10.99
N LYS A 120 -8.21 -2.92 -10.87
CA LYS A 120 -8.54 -3.89 -11.95
C LYS A 120 -9.01 -3.21 -13.22
N ARG A 121 -9.89 -2.20 -13.10
CA ARG A 121 -10.40 -1.46 -14.24
C ARG A 121 -9.32 -0.62 -14.91
N LEU A 122 -8.41 -0.06 -14.11
CA LEU A 122 -7.25 0.67 -14.61
C LEU A 122 -6.31 -0.25 -15.42
N ALA A 123 -6.04 -1.46 -14.91
CA ALA A 123 -5.24 -2.45 -15.62
C ALA A 123 -5.86 -2.85 -16.98
N GLU A 124 -7.19 -3.06 -17.01
CA GLU A 124 -7.92 -3.33 -18.26
C GLU A 124 -7.76 -2.20 -19.29
N LEU A 125 -7.87 -0.93 -18.85
CA LEU A 125 -7.77 0.24 -19.75
C LEU A 125 -6.37 0.41 -20.33
N LEU A 126 -5.35 0.07 -19.55
CA LEU A 126 -3.93 0.13 -19.98
C LEU A 126 -3.47 -1.15 -20.68
N ASN A 127 -4.40 -2.08 -20.95
CA ASN A 127 -4.13 -3.37 -21.61
C ASN A 127 -2.98 -4.15 -20.91
N VAL A 128 -2.93 -4.09 -19.59
CA VAL A 128 -1.99 -4.87 -18.78
C VAL A 128 -2.44 -6.32 -18.80
N ASN A 129 -1.58 -7.21 -19.29
CA ASN A 129 -1.92 -8.61 -19.50
C ASN A 129 -2.18 -9.34 -18.16
N ASP A 130 -3.44 -9.67 -17.91
CA ASP A 130 -3.92 -10.33 -16.69
C ASP A 130 -3.53 -11.82 -16.59
N THR A 131 -2.94 -12.41 -17.63
CA THR A 131 -2.53 -13.82 -17.59
C THR A 131 -1.36 -14.08 -16.64
N ILE A 132 -0.60 -13.03 -16.29
CA ILE A 132 0.37 -13.05 -15.17
C ILE A 132 -0.37 -12.91 -13.81
N PHE A 133 -1.54 -12.27 -13.81
CA PHE A 133 -2.46 -12.11 -12.70
C PHE A 133 -3.32 -13.37 -12.45
N ASN A 134 -2.70 -14.55 -12.48
CA ASN A 134 -3.32 -15.78 -11.99
C ASN A 134 -3.31 -15.79 -10.44
N GLY A 135 -4.06 -14.87 -9.83
CA GLY A 135 -4.47 -14.93 -8.42
C GLY A 135 -3.41 -14.64 -7.34
N GLY A 136 -2.35 -13.91 -7.67
CA GLY A 136 -1.20 -13.76 -6.76
C GLY A 136 -1.31 -12.64 -5.71
N SER A 137 -1.27 -11.38 -6.11
CA SER A 137 -1.22 -10.24 -5.18
C SER A 137 -1.56 -8.93 -5.88
N ASP A 138 -2.38 -8.07 -5.27
CA ASP A 138 -2.64 -6.72 -5.80
C ASP A 138 -1.34 -5.90 -5.91
N SER A 139 -0.30 -6.22 -5.14
CA SER A 139 1.02 -5.59 -5.26
C SER A 139 1.68 -5.77 -6.64
N LEU A 140 1.45 -6.92 -7.30
CA LEU A 140 1.96 -7.19 -8.64
C LEU A 140 1.20 -6.39 -9.70
N LEU A 141 -0.12 -6.31 -9.55
CA LEU A 141 -0.95 -5.53 -10.45
C LEU A 141 -0.64 -4.03 -10.35
N ILE A 142 -0.40 -3.52 -9.13
CA ILE A 142 0.10 -2.16 -8.90
C ILE A 142 1.40 -1.93 -9.67
N ALA A 143 2.38 -2.84 -9.56
CA ALA A 143 3.68 -2.69 -10.23
C ALA A 143 3.55 -2.72 -11.77
N LEU A 144 2.78 -3.64 -12.33
CA LEU A 144 2.57 -3.73 -13.78
C LEU A 144 1.86 -2.49 -14.34
N VAL A 145 0.84 -2.00 -13.63
CA VAL A 145 0.14 -0.76 -14.00
C VAL A 145 1.08 0.43 -13.92
N TYR A 146 1.87 0.54 -12.85
CA TYR A 146 2.85 1.61 -12.70
C TYR A 146 3.85 1.62 -13.86
N ALA A 147 4.46 0.47 -14.19
CA ALA A 147 5.39 0.35 -15.32
C ALA A 147 4.73 0.78 -16.64
N LYS A 148 3.46 0.40 -16.85
CA LYS A 148 2.73 0.74 -18.06
C LYS A 148 2.47 2.24 -18.21
N ILE A 149 2.19 2.93 -17.11
CA ILE A 149 2.02 4.39 -17.10
C ILE A 149 3.33 5.10 -17.49
N TYR A 150 4.48 4.56 -17.07
CA TYR A 150 5.79 5.11 -17.45
C TYR A 150 6.14 4.83 -18.91
N GLU A 151 5.78 3.65 -19.44
CA GLU A 151 6.01 3.28 -20.84
C GLU A 151 5.19 4.14 -21.82
N GLU A 152 3.93 4.45 -21.51
CA GLU A 152 3.03 5.22 -22.38
C GLU A 152 3.25 6.75 -22.35
N ASP A 153 4.43 7.17 -21.91
CA ASP A 153 4.87 8.56 -21.71
C ASP A 153 4.12 9.27 -20.57
N ALA A 154 4.84 9.53 -19.48
CA ALA A 154 4.28 10.20 -18.30
C ALA A 154 3.68 11.57 -18.64
N GLN A 155 4.07 12.25 -19.72
CA GLN A 155 3.45 13.53 -20.11
C GLN A 155 1.98 13.42 -20.56
N VAL A 156 1.50 12.23 -20.95
CA VAL A 156 0.09 12.01 -21.32
C VAL A 156 -0.81 11.84 -20.08
N PHE A 157 -0.22 11.45 -18.94
CA PHE A 157 -0.94 11.07 -17.72
C PHE A 157 -0.63 12.03 -16.56
N VAL A 158 0.64 12.32 -16.36
CA VAL A 158 1.18 13.19 -15.35
C VAL A 158 1.33 14.58 -15.97
N GLY A 159 0.26 15.38 -15.91
CA GLY A 159 0.33 16.79 -16.25
C GLY A 159 1.49 17.44 -15.47
N ASP A 160 2.25 18.30 -16.16
CA ASP A 160 3.48 18.94 -15.64
C ASP A 160 3.33 19.35 -14.16
N TYR A 161 4.08 18.69 -13.27
CA TYR A 161 4.18 19.04 -11.85
C TYR A 161 4.99 20.32 -11.63
#